data_AF-A0A836SHM2-F1
#
_entry.id   AF-A0A836SHM2-F1
#
_cell.length_a   1.000
_cell.length_b   1.000
_cell.length_c   1.000
_cell.angle_alpha   90.00
_cell.angle_beta   90.00
_cell.angle_gamma   90.00
#
_symmetry.space_group_name_H-M   'P 1'
#
loop_
_entity.id
_entity.type
_entity.pdbx_description
1 polymer ?
#
loop_
_entity_poly.entity_id
_entity_poly.type
_entity_poly.pdbx_seq_one_letter_code
_entity_poly.pdbx_strand_id
1 'polypeptide(L)'
;MELYDIDDYFVYDIEGKIYPNSSQNPENRAKAEYMISILDLNHSKRVDIRKEQYQLIIVSQENGLDIEEFLNPHYDLLPAFYTMLKQLFL
;
A
#
# COMPACT_ATOMS: atom_id res chain seq x y z
N MET A 1 19.78 15.38 -5.07
CA MET A 1 18.79 15.07 -4.03
C MET A 1 17.91 14.00 -4.63
N GLU A 2 18.00 12.76 -4.19
CA GLU A 2 17.05 11.73 -4.62
C GLU A 2 15.66 12.16 -4.16
N LEU A 3 14.73 12.29 -5.10
CA LEU A 3 13.32 12.50 -4.78
C LEU A 3 12.77 11.12 -4.45
N TYR A 4 12.64 10.80 -3.16
CA TYR A 4 11.92 9.61 -2.75
C TYR A 4 10.43 9.83 -3.01
N ASP A 5 9.78 8.83 -3.60
CA ASP A 5 8.33 8.84 -3.70
C ASP A 5 7.75 8.74 -2.28
N ILE A 6 6.60 9.36 -2.03
CA ILE A 6 5.93 9.28 -0.73
C ILE A 6 5.65 7.82 -0.36
N ASP A 7 5.43 6.98 -1.37
CA ASP A 7 5.15 5.56 -1.24
C ASP A 7 6.35 4.76 -0.70
N ASP A 8 7.59 5.25 -0.86
CA ASP A 8 8.80 4.58 -0.37
C ASP A 8 8.96 4.65 1.16
N TYR A 9 8.18 5.51 1.82
CA TYR A 9 8.23 5.70 3.28
C TYR A 9 7.33 4.70 4.02
N PHE A 10 6.44 4.00 3.32
CA PHE A 10 5.41 3.15 3.90
C PHE A 10 5.49 1.74 3.34
N VAL A 11 5.22 0.76 4.21
CA VAL A 11 5.08 -0.66 3.87
C VAL A 11 3.72 -1.12 4.34
N TYR A 12 3.02 -1.87 3.49
CA TYR A 12 1.73 -2.46 3.80
C TYR A 12 1.88 -3.94 4.14
N ASP A 13 1.11 -4.43 5.10
CA ASP A 13 0.93 -5.88 5.32
C ASP A 13 -0.38 -6.39 4.73
N ILE A 14 -0.50 -7.72 4.65
CA ILE A 14 -1.71 -8.41 4.15
C ILE A 14 -2.94 -8.21 5.05
N GLU A 15 -2.73 -7.76 6.30
CA GLU A 15 -3.80 -7.42 7.23
C GLU A 15 -4.30 -5.98 7.02
N GLY A 16 -3.74 -5.24 6.06
CA GLY A 16 -4.12 -3.88 5.73
C GLY A 16 -3.52 -2.82 6.66
N LYS A 17 -2.49 -3.14 7.44
CA LYS A 17 -1.78 -2.16 8.26
C LYS A 17 -0.63 -1.52 7.51
N ILE A 18 -0.36 -0.27 7.86
CA ILE A 18 0.74 0.53 7.32
C ILE A 18 1.82 0.63 8.40
N TYR A 19 3.07 0.38 8.01
CA TYR A 19 4.25 0.53 8.84
C TYR A 19 5.22 1.48 8.16
N PRO A 20 6.08 2.17 8.92
CA PRO A 20 7.16 2.90 8.30
C PRO A 20 8.15 1.91 7.66
N ASN A 21 8.70 2.28 6.51
CA ASN A 21 9.65 1.43 5.82
C ASN A 21 10.97 1.31 6.61
N SER A 22 11.36 0.08 6.97
CA SER A 22 12.53 -0.17 7.82
C SER A 22 13.87 0.05 7.11
N SER A 23 13.88 0.05 5.77
CA SER A 23 15.08 0.34 4.96
C SER A 23 15.43 1.83 4.93
N GLN A 24 14.50 2.71 5.33
CA GLN A 24 14.73 4.15 5.43
C GLN A 24 15.67 4.50 6.59
N ASN A 25 16.33 5.65 6.46
CA ASN A 25 17.13 6.19 7.55
C ASN A 25 16.25 6.53 8.78
N PRO A 26 16.83 6.64 9.99
CA PRO A 26 16.06 6.85 11.22
C PRO A 26 15.17 8.11 11.21
N GLU A 27 15.61 9.19 10.55
CA GLU A 27 14.84 10.44 10.46
C GLU A 27 13.57 10.25 9.61
N ASN A 28 13.72 9.63 8.44
CA ASN A 28 12.60 9.34 7.54
C ASN A 28 11.62 8.35 8.16
N ARG A 29 12.13 7.35 8.89
CA ARG A 29 11.28 6.41 9.63
C ARG A 29 10.46 7.12 10.71
N ALA A 30 11.07 8.02 11.49
CA ALA A 30 10.36 8.80 12.51
C ALA A 30 9.28 9.71 11.90
N LYS A 31 9.52 10.30 10.71
CA LYS A 31 8.51 11.08 9.97
C LYS A 31 7.33 10.20 9.54
N ALA A 32 7.60 9.02 9.00
CA ALA A 32 6.56 8.07 8.61
C ALA A 32 5.73 7.59 9.82
N GLU A 33 6.38 7.26 10.93
CA GLU A 33 5.72 6.92 12.20
C GLU A 33 4.80 8.04 12.69
N TYR A 34 5.29 9.28 12.65
CA TYR A 34 4.49 10.45 13.00
C TYR A 34 3.27 10.60 12.09
N MET A 35 3.44 10.44 10.77
CA MET A 35 2.33 10.53 9.80
C MET A 35 1.28 9.43 10.02
N ILE A 36 1.71 8.19 10.26
CA ILE A 36 0.80 7.07 10.56
C ILE A 36 -0.05 7.38 11.80
N SER A 37 0.59 7.93 12.84
CA SER A 37 -0.07 8.29 14.10
C SER A 37 -1.02 9.47 13.95
N ILE A 38 -0.56 10.60 13.40
CA ILE A 38 -1.34 11.85 13.37
C ILE A 38 -2.54 11.78 12.42
N LEU A 39 -2.42 11.03 11.31
CA LEU A 39 -3.51 10.83 10.35
C LEU A 39 -4.36 9.61 10.68
N ASP A 40 -4.02 8.88 11.75
CA ASP A 40 -4.64 7.63 12.16
C ASP A 40 -4.81 6.67 10.97
N LEU A 41 -3.72 6.46 10.22
CA LEU A 41 -3.74 5.68 8.99
C LEU A 41 -4.11 4.21 9.25
N ASN A 42 -3.89 3.74 10.48
CA ASN A 42 -4.24 2.42 10.98
C ASN A 42 -5.54 2.39 11.80
N HIS A 43 -6.40 3.40 11.68
CA HIS A 43 -7.77 3.33 12.19
C HIS A 43 -8.44 2.03 11.69
N SER A 44 -9.13 1.31 12.58
CA SER A 44 -9.71 -0.03 12.31
C SER A 44 -10.43 -0.12 10.96
N LYS A 45 -11.38 0.79 10.71
CA LYS A 45 -12.13 0.82 9.44
C LYS A 45 -11.25 0.94 8.19
N ARG A 46 -10.13 1.69 8.24
CA ARG A 46 -9.22 1.83 7.08
C ARG A 46 -8.40 0.55 6.88
N VAL A 47 -8.01 -0.08 7.97
CA VAL A 47 -7.33 -1.39 7.97
C VAL A 47 -8.25 -2.44 7.35
N ASP A 48 -9.50 -2.49 7.80
CA ASP A 48 -10.51 -3.43 7.30
C ASP A 48 -10.73 -3.26 5.79
N ILE A 49 -10.93 -2.03 5.30
CA ILE A 49 -11.12 -1.78 3.85
C ILE A 49 -9.89 -2.21 3.03
N ARG A 50 -8.67 -1.97 3.52
CA ARG A 50 -7.45 -2.40 2.83
C ARG A 50 -7.33 -3.92 2.80
N LYS A 51 -7.67 -4.58 3.91
CA LYS A 51 -7.70 -6.04 4.01
C LYS A 51 -8.75 -6.65 3.07
N GLU A 52 -9.95 -6.09 3.05
CA GLU A 52 -11.02 -6.51 2.12
C GLU A 52 -10.55 -6.37 0.66
N GLN A 53 -9.90 -5.25 0.31
CA GLN A 53 -9.38 -5.07 -1.04
C GLN A 53 -8.33 -6.11 -1.40
N TYR A 54 -7.38 -6.42 -0.49
CA TYR A 54 -6.40 -7.49 -0.72
C TYR A 54 -7.10 -8.84 -0.97
N GLN A 55 -8.09 -9.19 -0.14
CA GLN A 55 -8.84 -10.44 -0.28
C GLN A 55 -9.63 -10.50 -1.59
N LEU A 56 -10.25 -9.40 -2.02
CA LEU A 56 -10.96 -9.31 -3.29
C LEU A 56 -10.03 -9.55 -4.47
N ILE A 57 -8.82 -8.99 -4.44
CA ILE A 57 -7.83 -9.20 -5.51
C ILE A 57 -7.40 -10.67 -5.56
N ILE A 58 -7.16 -11.32 -4.42
CA ILE A 58 -6.85 -12.76 -4.37
C ILE A 58 -7.97 -13.59 -5.04
N VAL A 59 -9.23 -13.35 -4.66
CA VAL A 59 -10.38 -14.04 -5.26
C VAL A 59 -10.47 -13.74 -6.77
N SER A 60 -10.22 -12.51 -7.20
CA SER A 60 -10.21 -12.16 -8.62
C SER A 60 -9.09 -12.87 -9.39
N GLN A 61 -7.89 -13.03 -8.80
CA GLN A 61 -6.78 -13.78 -9.41
C GLN A 61 -7.12 -15.26 -9.57
N GLU A 62 -7.76 -15.88 -8.56
CA GLU A 62 -8.26 -17.26 -8.66
C GLU A 62 -9.29 -17.43 -9.80
N ASN A 63 -9.98 -16.34 -10.17
CA ASN A 63 -10.93 -16.28 -11.28
C ASN A 63 -10.31 -15.77 -12.60
N GLY A 64 -8.99 -15.61 -12.66
CA GLY A 64 -8.26 -15.29 -13.90
C GLY A 64 -7.93 -13.81 -14.11
N LEU A 65 -7.97 -12.96 -13.07
CA LEU A 65 -7.43 -11.60 -13.15
C LEU A 65 -5.92 -11.63 -13.43
N ASP A 66 -5.50 -10.99 -14.52
CA ASP A 66 -4.09 -10.68 -14.76
C ASP A 66 -3.68 -9.49 -13.89
N ILE A 67 -2.82 -9.74 -12.89
CA ILE A 67 -2.42 -8.73 -11.90
C ILE A 67 -1.43 -7.71 -12.46
N GLU A 68 -0.59 -8.11 -13.43
CA GLU A 68 0.36 -7.21 -14.07
C GLU A 68 -0.37 -6.23 -14.98
N GLU A 69 -1.37 -6.73 -15.73
CA GLU A 69 -2.26 -5.88 -16.51
C GLU A 69 -3.08 -4.97 -15.57
N PHE A 70 -3.74 -5.52 -14.55
CA PHE A 70 -4.59 -4.75 -13.63
C PHE A 70 -3.86 -3.61 -12.91
N LEU A 71 -2.58 -3.79 -12.58
CA LEU A 71 -1.75 -2.79 -11.89
C LEU A 71 -0.82 -2.01 -12.83
N ASN A 72 -1.09 -2.02 -14.13
CA ASN A 72 -0.31 -1.27 -15.10
C ASN A 72 -0.51 0.26 -14.91
N PRO A 73 0.56 1.04 -14.69
CA PRO A 73 0.45 2.49 -14.45
C PRO A 73 0.03 3.30 -15.69
N HIS A 74 -0.02 2.68 -16.88
CA HIS A 74 -0.43 3.34 -18.12
C HIS A 74 -1.96 3.41 -18.32
N TYR A 75 -2.77 2.85 -17.42
CA TYR A 75 -4.21 3.03 -17.46
C TYR A 75 -4.63 4.41 -16.93
N ASP A 76 -5.63 5.02 -17.57
CA ASP A 76 -6.14 6.35 -17.21
C ASP A 76 -6.69 6.43 -15.77
N LEU A 77 -7.10 5.29 -15.20
CA LEU A 77 -7.65 5.18 -13.85
C LEU A 77 -6.89 4.11 -13.07
N LEU A 78 -6.10 4.55 -12.09
CA LEU A 78 -5.46 3.65 -11.15
C LEU A 78 -6.50 3.08 -10.16
N PRO A 79 -6.43 1.78 -9.83
CA PRO A 79 -7.33 1.19 -8.86
C PRO A 79 -7.14 1.81 -7.46
N ALA A 80 -8.19 1.73 -6.65
CA ALA A 80 -8.09 2.10 -5.24
C ALA A 80 -6.98 1.28 -4.56
N PHE A 81 -6.21 1.95 -3.69
CA PHE A 81 -5.08 1.34 -3.00
C PHE A 81 -3.97 0.82 -3.95
N TYR A 82 -3.84 1.42 -5.15
CA TYR A 82 -2.83 1.05 -6.15
C TYR A 82 -1.44 0.79 -5.56
N THR A 83 -0.90 1.71 -4.77
CA THR A 83 0.42 1.58 -4.14
C THR A 83 0.52 0.33 -3.27
N MET A 84 -0.49 0.09 -2.42
CA MET A 84 -0.54 -1.09 -1.56
C MET A 84 -0.59 -2.37 -2.39
N LEU A 85 -1.46 -2.41 -3.41
CA LEU A 85 -1.62 -3.57 -4.26
C LEU A 85 -0.32 -3.85 -5.05
N LYS A 86 0.31 -2.81 -5.58
CA LYS A 86 1.61 -2.94 -6.25
C LYS A 86 2.66 -3.54 -5.31
N GLN A 87 2.81 -3.02 -4.09
CA GLN A 87 3.78 -3.57 -3.12
C GLN A 87 3.50 -5.02 -2.71
N LEU A 88 2.24 -5.46 -2.68
CA LEU A 88 1.87 -6.79 -2.22
C LEU A 88 1.88 -7.86 -3.32
N PHE A 89 1.77 -7.45 -4.60
CA PHE A 89 1.59 -8.37 -5.72
C PHE A 89 2.67 -8.30 -6.80
N LEU A 90 3.50 -7.25 -6.84
CA LEU A 90 4.59 -7.06 -7.82
C LEU A 90 5.93 -6.86 -7.10
#